data_AF-A0A9X3XEE1-F1
#
_entry.id   AF-A0A9X3XEE1-F1
#
_cell.length_a   1.000
_cell.length_b   1.000
_cell.length_c   1.000
_cell.angle_alpha   90.00
_cell.angle_beta   90.00
_cell.angle_gamma   90.00
#
_symmetry.space_group_name_H-M   'P 1'
#
loop_
_entity.id
_entity.type
_entity.pdbx_description
1 polymer ?
#
loop_
_entity_poly.entity_id
_entity_poly.type
_entity_poly.pdbx_seq_one_letter_code
_entity_poly.pdbx_strand_id
1 'polypeptide(L)'
;MGSWGCAHLPKTGTESTGEPLNVEVRTETHTYVTQAKVGEVQHRDSSGRLVGTSSLYENQVGSYDVTRWQVFQGETPIDDQDFFSIAGDADAAARIADYRATGVTMNRVGLGLAIVGGAAMLAGIILGSTLTTKDEYGTESRPTWTTAAATGGILVGLVGGGIAWAGYARTKREHPIDDPQKAANAARRYNKEIGEQPEDDDEEEEERPRRKRRR
;
A
#
# COMPACT_ATOMS: atom_id res chain seq x y z
N MET A 1 -27.73 -4.04 -3.47
CA MET A 1 -26.52 -4.36 -4.26
C MET A 1 -25.51 -5.03 -3.32
N GLY A 2 -25.23 -6.32 -3.52
CA GLY A 2 -24.41 -7.10 -2.59
C GLY A 2 -22.93 -6.72 -2.65
N SER A 3 -22.33 -6.45 -1.49
CA SER A 3 -20.89 -6.21 -1.35
C SER A 3 -20.14 -7.55 -1.49
N TRP A 4 -19.70 -7.87 -2.71
CA TRP A 4 -18.84 -9.03 -3.00
C TRP A 4 -17.36 -8.60 -3.09
N GLY A 5 -16.87 -7.86 -2.09
CA GLY A 5 -15.47 -7.47 -2.02
C GLY A 5 -15.07 -7.02 -0.61
N CYS A 6 -13.92 -7.48 -0.14
CA CYS A 6 -13.33 -7.08 1.15
C CYS A 6 -12.65 -5.69 1.11
N ALA A 7 -12.86 -4.92 0.05
CA ALA A 7 -12.39 -3.55 -0.06
C ALA A 7 -13.32 -2.63 0.74
N HIS A 8 -12.90 -2.27 1.95
CA HIS A 8 -13.57 -1.25 2.76
C HIS A 8 -13.08 0.12 2.30
N LEU A 9 -13.98 0.95 1.79
CA LEU A 9 -13.70 2.36 1.53
C LEU A 9 -13.90 3.15 2.83
N PRO A 10 -13.08 4.20 3.08
CA PRO A 10 -13.35 5.13 4.17
C PRO A 10 -14.72 5.80 3.98
N LYS A 11 -15.31 6.22 5.10
CA LYS A 11 -16.60 6.90 5.10
C LYS A 11 -16.42 8.29 4.49
N THR A 12 -17.11 8.57 3.38
CA THR A 12 -17.16 9.87 2.70
C THR A 12 -18.55 10.49 2.82
N GLY A 13 -18.70 11.76 2.41
CA GLY A 13 -19.98 12.49 2.42
C GLY A 13 -20.16 13.35 3.68
N THR A 14 -19.06 13.76 4.30
CA THR A 14 -19.07 14.76 5.37
C THR A 14 -19.42 16.12 4.78
N GLU A 15 -20.44 16.78 5.31
CA GLU A 15 -20.82 18.13 4.92
C GLU A 15 -19.94 19.16 5.64
N SER A 16 -19.72 20.32 5.01
CA SER A 16 -18.98 21.41 5.64
C SER A 16 -19.72 21.94 6.87
N THR A 17 -19.10 21.87 8.03
CA THR A 17 -19.62 22.48 9.27
C THR A 17 -19.38 23.99 9.33
N GLY A 18 -18.47 24.52 8.49
CA GLY A 18 -18.03 25.92 8.52
C GLY A 18 -16.91 26.18 9.53
N GLU A 19 -16.49 25.14 10.26
CA GLU A 19 -15.29 25.16 11.11
C GLU A 19 -14.03 25.09 10.24
N PRO A 20 -12.89 25.56 10.77
CA PRO A 20 -11.63 25.55 10.05
C PRO A 20 -11.16 24.15 9.68
N LEU A 21 -10.43 24.10 8.58
CA LEU A 21 -9.73 22.92 8.13
C LEU A 21 -8.33 22.89 8.71
N ASN A 22 -7.93 21.72 9.22
CA ASN A 22 -6.63 21.50 9.83
C ASN A 22 -5.95 20.28 9.20
N VAL A 23 -4.63 20.35 9.11
CA VAL A 23 -3.77 19.24 8.65
C VAL A 23 -2.78 18.95 9.76
N GLU A 24 -2.90 17.78 10.37
CA GLU A 24 -1.95 17.33 11.37
C GLU A 24 -0.88 16.46 10.69
N VAL A 25 0.39 16.76 10.91
CA VAL A 25 1.51 15.93 10.43
C VAL A 25 2.30 15.44 11.64
N ARG A 26 2.43 14.12 11.77
CA ARG A 26 3.16 13.46 12.85
C ARG A 26 4.31 12.65 12.27
N THR A 27 5.47 12.71 12.92
CA THR A 27 6.62 11.85 12.62
C THR A 27 6.78 10.84 13.75
N GLU A 28 6.67 9.56 13.41
CA GLU A 28 6.85 8.43 14.33
C GLU A 28 8.22 7.79 14.10
N THR A 29 9.09 7.78 15.10
CA THR A 29 10.37 7.06 15.04
C THR A 29 10.19 5.62 15.50
N HIS A 30 10.39 4.66 14.59
CA HIS A 30 10.40 3.24 14.90
C HIS A 30 11.83 2.75 15.10
N THR A 31 12.09 2.09 16.23
CA THR A 31 13.37 1.43 16.50
C THR A 31 13.22 -0.08 16.34
N TYR A 32 14.24 -0.73 15.78
CA TYR A 32 14.26 -2.18 15.61
C TYR A 32 15.65 -2.75 15.91
N VAL A 33 15.68 -4.02 16.30
CA VAL A 33 16.93 -4.77 16.50
C VAL A 33 17.05 -5.78 15.38
N THR A 34 18.18 -5.76 14.68
CA THR A 34 18.50 -6.72 13.62
C THR A 34 19.78 -7.48 13.96
N GLN A 35 19.84 -8.77 13.64
CA GLN A 35 21.08 -9.52 13.70
C GLN A 35 21.84 -9.34 12.39
N ALA A 36 22.87 -8.52 12.43
CA ALA A 36 23.74 -8.29 11.28
C ALA A 36 24.98 -9.21 11.38
N LYS A 37 25.40 -9.79 10.25
CA LYS A 37 26.67 -10.52 10.17
C LYS A 37 27.80 -9.49 10.32
N VAL A 38 28.55 -9.59 11.41
CA VAL A 38 29.66 -8.67 11.73
C VAL A 38 31.03 -9.27 11.39
N GLY A 39 31.10 -10.57 11.13
CA GLY A 39 32.36 -11.20 10.76
C GLY A 39 32.23 -12.66 10.36
N GLU A 40 33.36 -13.25 10.03
CA GLU A 40 33.50 -14.66 9.72
C GLU A 40 34.81 -15.19 10.28
N VAL A 41 34.73 -16.29 11.03
CA VAL A 41 35.90 -16.99 11.58
C VAL A 41 36.20 -18.16 10.66
N GLN A 42 37.43 -18.21 10.15
CA GLN A 42 37.94 -19.34 9.39
C GLN A 42 38.62 -20.34 10.32
N HIS A 43 38.19 -21.59 10.29
CA HIS A 43 38.80 -22.69 11.04
C HIS A 43 39.78 -23.44 10.14
N ARG A 44 41.04 -23.57 10.59
CA ARG A 44 42.10 -24.28 9.86
C ARG A 44 42.58 -25.49 10.67
N ASP A 45 42.92 -26.58 10.00
CA ASP A 45 43.52 -27.76 10.63
C ASP A 45 45.00 -27.52 11.00
N SER A 46 45.63 -28.48 11.68
CA SER A 46 47.04 -28.40 12.09
C SER A 46 48.04 -28.31 10.92
N SER A 47 47.59 -28.58 9.69
CA SER A 47 48.38 -28.41 8.46
C SER A 47 48.17 -27.04 7.80
N GLY A 48 47.34 -26.17 8.39
CA GLY A 48 47.01 -24.84 7.89
C GLY A 48 45.91 -24.81 6.83
N ARG A 49 45.30 -25.95 6.51
CA ARG A 49 44.23 -26.05 5.50
C ARG A 49 42.89 -25.64 6.10
N LEU A 50 42.11 -24.86 5.34
CA LEU A 50 40.77 -24.42 5.75
C LEU A 50 39.83 -25.64 5.84
N VAL A 51 39.20 -25.81 7.00
CA VAL A 51 38.26 -26.92 7.27
C VAL A 51 36.82 -26.46 7.54
N GLY A 52 36.61 -25.17 7.73
CA GLY A 52 35.26 -24.61 7.84
C GLY A 52 35.25 -23.12 8.10
N THR A 53 34.08 -22.51 8.00
CA THR A 53 33.87 -21.11 8.40
C THR A 53 32.64 -20.97 9.28
N SER A 54 32.69 -20.04 10.22
CA SER A 54 31.58 -19.70 11.11
C SER A 54 31.28 -18.22 10.99
N SER A 55 30.01 -17.87 10.74
CA SER A 55 29.59 -16.47 10.69
C SER A 55 29.34 -15.94 12.11
N LEU A 56 29.85 -14.75 12.40
CA LEU A 56 29.60 -14.02 13.64
C LEU A 56 28.47 -13.02 13.40
N TYR A 57 27.48 -13.01 14.29
CA TYR A 57 26.35 -12.09 14.23
C TYR A 57 26.30 -11.25 15.51
N GLU A 58 25.95 -9.98 15.35
CA GLU A 58 25.74 -9.07 16.47
C GLU A 58 24.40 -8.35 16.30
N ASN A 59 23.75 -8.05 17.44
CA ASN A 59 22.53 -7.27 17.46
C ASN A 59 22.86 -5.80 17.18
N GLN A 60 22.33 -5.25 16.10
CA GLN A 60 22.41 -3.84 15.77
C GLN A 60 21.04 -3.19 15.97
N VAL A 61 21.03 -2.01 16.60
CA VAL A 61 19.81 -1.19 16.72
C VAL A 61 19.76 -0.25 15.54
N GLY A 62 18.68 -0.33 14.76
CA GLY A 62 18.34 0.61 13.71
C GLY A 62 17.12 1.44 14.10
N SER A 63 16.94 2.59 13.44
CA SER A 63 15.71 3.36 13.50
C SER A 63 15.32 3.85 12.11
N TYR A 64 14.02 4.00 11.88
CA TYR A 64 13.48 4.68 10.72
C TYR A 64 12.30 5.55 11.15
N ASP A 65 12.15 6.68 10.48
CA ASP A 65 11.05 7.61 10.73
C ASP A 65 9.92 7.38 9.71
N VAL A 66 8.70 7.41 10.21
CA VAL A 66 7.47 7.34 9.40
C VAL A 66 6.70 8.63 9.58
N THR A 67 6.50 9.37 8.49
CA THR A 67 5.63 10.53 8.48
C THR A 67 4.20 10.07 8.20
N ARG A 68 3.27 10.42 9.07
CA ARG A 68 1.82 10.27 8.89
C ARG A 68 1.18 11.64 8.92
N TRP A 69 0.09 11.82 8.20
CA TRP A 69 -0.71 13.03 8.33
C TRP A 69 -2.19 12.67 8.37
N GLN A 70 -3.03 13.60 8.81
CA GLN A 70 -4.47 13.42 8.89
C GLN A 70 -5.14 14.79 8.72
N VAL A 71 -6.30 14.80 8.06
CA VAL A 71 -7.12 16.02 7.88
C VAL A 71 -8.31 16.04 8.82
N PHE A 72 -8.66 17.25 9.24
CA PHE A 72 -9.72 17.53 10.20
C PHE A 72 -10.56 18.74 9.74
N GLN A 73 -11.82 18.75 10.17
CA GLN A 73 -12.65 19.95 10.24
C GLN A 73 -12.99 20.19 11.72
N GLY A 74 -12.54 21.33 12.25
CA GLY A 74 -12.48 21.55 13.69
C GLY A 74 -11.63 20.47 14.37
N GLU A 75 -12.24 19.72 15.31
CA GLU A 75 -11.62 18.58 16.00
C GLU A 75 -11.97 17.22 15.35
N THR A 76 -12.86 17.20 14.36
CA THR A 76 -13.36 15.95 13.79
C THR A 76 -12.48 15.49 12.63
N PRO A 77 -11.94 14.26 12.65
CA PRO A 77 -11.20 13.72 11.51
C PRO A 77 -12.15 13.49 10.34
N ILE A 78 -11.76 13.99 9.17
CA ILE A 78 -12.52 13.82 7.94
C ILE A 78 -11.70 13.06 6.90
N ASP A 79 -12.37 12.62 5.84
CA ASP A 79 -11.72 11.93 4.74
C ASP A 79 -11.08 12.94 3.77
N ASP A 80 -9.93 12.61 3.18
CA ASP A 80 -9.23 13.46 2.21
C ASP A 80 -10.14 13.96 1.08
N GLN A 81 -11.04 13.11 0.56
CA GLN A 81 -11.96 13.48 -0.50
C GLN A 81 -12.91 14.60 -0.03
N ASP A 82 -13.47 14.45 1.17
CA ASP A 82 -14.38 15.42 1.77
C ASP A 82 -13.60 16.71 2.10
N PHE A 83 -12.39 16.59 2.65
CA PHE A 83 -11.50 17.72 2.94
C PHE A 83 -11.25 18.57 1.71
N PHE A 84 -10.81 17.97 0.60
CA PHE A 84 -10.57 18.73 -0.63
C PHE A 84 -11.86 19.26 -1.26
N SER A 85 -12.98 18.56 -1.09
CA SER A 85 -14.30 19.05 -1.52
C SER A 85 -14.73 20.29 -0.73
N ILE A 86 -14.55 20.28 0.59
CA ILE A 86 -14.86 21.41 1.49
C ILE A 86 -13.92 22.58 1.22
N ALA A 87 -12.63 22.31 0.99
CA ALA A 87 -11.64 23.32 0.63
C ALA A 87 -11.77 23.88 -0.80
N GLY A 88 -12.77 23.44 -1.57
CA GLY A 88 -13.01 23.90 -2.94
C GLY A 88 -12.04 23.37 -4.01
N ASP A 89 -11.20 22.37 -3.70
CA ASP A 89 -10.30 21.71 -4.66
C ASP A 89 -11.00 20.48 -5.27
N ALA A 90 -11.97 20.75 -6.16
CA ALA A 90 -12.76 19.71 -6.83
C ALA A 90 -11.89 18.72 -7.63
N ASP A 91 -10.77 19.17 -8.19
CA ASP A 91 -9.84 18.34 -8.95
C ASP A 91 -9.09 17.34 -8.05
N ALA A 92 -8.69 17.75 -6.84
CA ALA A 92 -8.11 16.83 -5.86
C ALA A 92 -9.14 15.82 -5.36
N ALA A 93 -10.33 16.28 -5.00
CA ALA A 93 -11.42 15.42 -4.55
C ALA A 93 -11.79 14.37 -5.62
N ALA A 94 -11.95 14.81 -6.89
CA ALA A 94 -12.26 13.91 -8.00
C ALA A 94 -11.16 12.88 -8.26
N ARG A 95 -9.87 13.26 -8.15
CA ARG A 95 -8.75 12.32 -8.28
C ARG A 95 -8.76 11.26 -7.19
N ILE A 96 -9.06 11.63 -5.95
CA ILE A 96 -9.15 10.68 -4.83
C ILE A 96 -10.33 9.72 -5.05
N ALA A 97 -11.49 10.25 -5.44
CA ALA A 97 -12.66 9.45 -5.74
C ALA A 97 -12.40 8.45 -6.88
N ASP A 98 -11.78 8.90 -7.98
CA ASP A 98 -11.42 8.05 -9.12
C ASP A 98 -10.38 6.98 -8.75
N TYR A 99 -9.36 7.34 -7.97
CA TYR A 99 -8.36 6.40 -7.49
C TYR A 99 -8.99 5.25 -6.68
N ARG A 100 -9.93 5.58 -5.80
CA ARG A 100 -10.67 4.62 -4.96
C ARG A 100 -11.65 3.79 -5.78
N ALA A 101 -12.42 4.41 -6.69
CA ALA A 101 -13.34 3.72 -7.58
C ALA A 101 -12.60 2.73 -8.49
N THR A 102 -11.44 3.13 -9.01
CA THR A 102 -10.53 2.27 -9.75
C THR A 102 -10.04 1.10 -8.89
N GLY A 103 -9.66 1.35 -7.63
CA GLY A 103 -9.26 0.31 -6.68
C GLY A 103 -10.35 -0.75 -6.44
N VAL A 104 -11.59 -0.32 -6.21
CA VAL A 104 -12.75 -1.22 -6.05
C VAL A 104 -13.01 -2.01 -7.32
N THR A 105 -12.95 -1.35 -8.48
CA THR A 105 -13.18 -1.99 -9.78
C THR A 105 -12.12 -3.05 -10.06
N MET A 106 -10.84 -2.73 -9.85
CA MET A 106 -9.73 -3.68 -9.96
C MET A 106 -9.92 -4.85 -9.00
N ASN A 107 -10.29 -4.61 -7.74
CA ASN A 107 -10.50 -5.68 -6.77
C ASN A 107 -11.59 -6.66 -7.23
N ARG A 108 -12.73 -6.15 -7.71
CA ARG A 108 -13.85 -6.97 -8.20
C ARG A 108 -13.50 -7.75 -9.47
N VAL A 109 -12.89 -7.09 -10.46
CA VAL A 109 -12.48 -7.73 -11.72
C VAL A 109 -11.44 -8.80 -11.45
N GLY A 110 -10.44 -8.50 -10.62
CA GLY A 110 -9.40 -9.44 -10.25
C GLY A 110 -9.96 -10.66 -9.52
N LEU A 111 -10.87 -10.48 -8.57
CA LEU A 111 -11.51 -11.58 -7.85
C LEU A 111 -12.37 -12.44 -8.78
N GLY A 112 -13.10 -11.83 -9.72
CA GLY A 112 -13.83 -12.54 -10.76
C GLY A 112 -12.93 -13.40 -11.64
N LEU A 113 -11.81 -12.84 -12.12
CA LEU A 113 -10.81 -13.57 -12.91
C LEU A 113 -10.17 -14.70 -12.10
N ALA A 114 -9.87 -14.46 -10.82
CA ALA A 114 -9.29 -15.47 -9.94
C ALA A 114 -10.23 -16.69 -9.78
N ILE A 115 -11.53 -16.44 -9.57
CA ILE A 115 -12.55 -17.49 -9.44
C ILE A 115 -12.69 -18.26 -10.75
N VAL A 116 -12.82 -17.55 -11.89
CA VAL A 116 -12.95 -18.20 -13.20
C VAL A 116 -11.70 -19.04 -13.54
N GLY A 117 -10.51 -18.50 -13.27
CA GLY A 117 -9.25 -19.22 -13.45
C GLY A 117 -9.15 -20.46 -12.58
N GLY A 118 -9.49 -20.35 -11.29
CA GLY A 118 -9.53 -21.48 -10.36
C GLY A 118 -10.53 -22.56 -10.78
N ALA A 119 -11.73 -22.17 -11.23
CA ALA A 119 -12.73 -23.10 -11.73
C ALA A 119 -12.27 -23.83 -13.02
N ALA A 120 -11.67 -23.11 -13.96
CA ALA A 120 -11.10 -23.70 -15.18
C ALA A 120 -9.94 -24.64 -14.87
N MET A 121 -9.09 -24.30 -13.90
CA MET A 121 -8.02 -25.16 -13.41
C MET A 121 -8.58 -26.48 -12.86
N LEU A 122 -9.54 -26.40 -11.94
CA LEU A 122 -10.17 -27.58 -11.34
C LEU A 122 -10.87 -28.44 -12.39
N ALA A 123 -11.62 -27.84 -13.30
CA ALA A 123 -12.27 -28.54 -14.40
C ALA A 123 -11.24 -29.26 -15.29
N GLY A 124 -10.12 -28.61 -15.63
CA GLY A 124 -9.04 -29.21 -16.41
C GLY A 124 -8.39 -30.41 -15.70
N ILE A 125 -8.18 -30.33 -14.38
CA ILE A 125 -7.61 -31.44 -13.58
C ILE A 125 -8.59 -32.61 -13.45
N ILE A 126 -9.85 -32.34 -13.11
CA ILE A 126 -10.88 -33.36 -12.90
C ILE A 126 -11.23 -34.06 -14.23
N LEU A 127 -11.43 -33.29 -15.31
CA LEU A 127 -11.75 -33.87 -16.62
C LEU A 127 -10.53 -34.53 -17.27
N GLY A 128 -9.32 -33.99 -17.08
CA GLY A 128 -8.09 -34.59 -17.58
C GLY A 128 -7.68 -35.88 -16.87
N SER A 129 -8.13 -36.10 -15.63
CA SER A 129 -7.91 -37.36 -14.90
C SER A 129 -8.95 -38.44 -15.20
N THR A 130 -10.11 -38.06 -15.73
CA THR A 130 -11.23 -38.97 -16.04
C THR A 130 -11.38 -39.28 -17.53
N LEU A 131 -10.96 -38.37 -18.41
CA LEU A 131 -10.98 -38.57 -19.86
C LEU A 131 -9.60 -39.05 -20.32
N THR A 132 -9.46 -40.37 -20.48
CA THR A 132 -8.32 -41.01 -21.14
C THR A 132 -8.77 -41.63 -22.45
N THR A 133 -8.14 -41.28 -23.56
CA THR A 133 -8.39 -41.91 -24.86
C THR A 133 -7.23 -42.85 -25.18
N LYS A 134 -7.53 -44.09 -25.58
CA LYS A 134 -6.53 -45.04 -26.07
C LYS A 134 -6.35 -44.86 -27.57
N ASP A 135 -5.11 -44.74 -28.01
CA ASP A 135 -4.78 -44.79 -29.43
C ASP A 135 -4.84 -46.24 -29.96
N GLU A 136 -4.62 -46.40 -31.27
CA GLU A 136 -4.62 -47.70 -31.97
C GLU A 136 -3.54 -48.66 -31.43
N TYR A 137 -2.56 -48.15 -30.67
CA TYR A 137 -1.46 -48.90 -30.06
C TYR A 137 -1.68 -49.16 -28.55
N GLY A 138 -2.83 -48.76 -28.00
CA GLY A 138 -3.18 -48.95 -26.59
C GLY A 138 -2.56 -47.93 -25.63
N THR A 139 -1.91 -46.88 -26.15
CA THR A 139 -1.33 -45.79 -25.34
C THR A 139 -2.44 -44.89 -24.83
N GLU A 140 -2.50 -44.71 -23.52
CA GLU A 140 -3.43 -43.76 -22.90
C GLU A 140 -2.91 -42.33 -23.06
N SER A 141 -3.70 -41.49 -23.72
CA SER A 141 -3.42 -40.06 -23.87
C SER A 141 -4.56 -39.23 -23.25
N ARG A 142 -4.18 -38.10 -22.67
CA ARG A 142 -5.14 -37.11 -22.16
C ARG A 142 -5.48 -36.13 -23.28
N PRO A 143 -6.75 -35.67 -23.38
CA PRO A 143 -7.11 -34.63 -24.31
C PRO A 143 -6.27 -33.37 -24.08
N THR A 144 -5.68 -32.82 -25.14
CA THR A 144 -4.82 -31.62 -25.05
C THR A 144 -5.54 -30.42 -24.44
N TRP A 145 -6.86 -30.31 -24.65
CA TRP A 145 -7.67 -29.22 -24.11
C TRP A 145 -7.79 -29.25 -22.58
N THR A 146 -7.72 -30.42 -21.91
CA THR A 146 -7.80 -30.48 -20.44
C THR A 146 -6.53 -29.91 -19.80
N THR A 147 -5.37 -30.19 -20.39
CA THR A 147 -4.08 -29.61 -19.98
C THR A 147 -4.00 -28.11 -20.29
N ALA A 148 -4.55 -27.68 -21.43
CA ALA A 148 -4.65 -26.27 -21.79
C ALA A 148 -5.60 -25.51 -20.84
N ALA A 149 -6.74 -26.11 -20.47
CA ALA A 149 -7.67 -25.54 -19.49
C ALA A 149 -7.05 -25.46 -18.09
N ALA A 150 -6.31 -26.47 -17.67
CA ALA A 150 -5.60 -26.46 -16.38
C ALA A 150 -4.55 -25.34 -16.32
N THR A 151 -3.65 -25.30 -17.31
CA THR A 151 -2.57 -24.30 -17.39
C THR A 151 -3.13 -22.88 -17.60
N GLY A 152 -4.10 -22.73 -18.49
CA GLY A 152 -4.78 -21.46 -18.75
C GLY A 152 -5.54 -20.95 -17.52
N GLY A 153 -6.20 -21.85 -16.79
CA GLY A 153 -6.87 -21.54 -15.53
C GLY A 153 -5.92 -21.00 -14.46
N ILE A 154 -4.72 -21.60 -14.31
CA ILE A 154 -3.68 -21.11 -13.40
C ILE A 154 -3.25 -19.69 -13.78
N LEU A 155 -2.94 -19.46 -15.07
CA LEU A 155 -2.45 -18.15 -15.53
C LEU A 155 -3.51 -17.06 -15.32
N VAL A 156 -4.75 -17.30 -15.73
CA VAL A 156 -5.87 -16.36 -15.50
C VAL A 156 -6.11 -16.17 -14.01
N GLY A 157 -6.00 -17.23 -13.22
CA GLY A 157 -6.13 -17.20 -11.76
C GLY A 157 -5.10 -16.30 -11.09
N LEU A 158 -3.83 -16.45 -11.46
CA LEU A 158 -2.72 -15.64 -10.95
C LEU A 158 -2.83 -14.17 -11.36
N VAL A 159 -3.16 -13.90 -12.63
CA VAL A 159 -3.38 -12.54 -13.12
C VAL A 159 -4.56 -11.90 -12.38
N GLY A 160 -5.67 -12.62 -12.24
CA GLY A 160 -6.83 -12.18 -11.47
C GLY A 160 -6.48 -11.86 -10.02
N GLY A 161 -5.76 -12.78 -9.35
CA GLY A 161 -5.28 -12.58 -7.99
C GLY A 161 -4.38 -11.35 -7.84
N GLY A 162 -3.46 -11.12 -8.78
CA GLY A 162 -2.60 -9.95 -8.80
C GLY A 162 -3.37 -8.64 -8.96
N ILE A 163 -4.34 -8.58 -9.89
CA ILE A 163 -5.22 -7.42 -10.07
C ILE A 163 -6.07 -7.18 -8.80
N ALA A 164 -6.57 -8.26 -8.19
CA ALA A 164 -7.37 -8.17 -6.98
C ALA A 164 -6.57 -7.56 -5.82
N TRP A 165 -5.33 -8.01 -5.65
CA TRP A 165 -4.40 -7.52 -4.64
C TRP A 165 -4.01 -6.05 -4.88
N ALA A 166 -3.70 -5.68 -6.13
CA ALA A 166 -3.39 -4.30 -6.48
C ALA A 166 -4.60 -3.37 -6.21
N GLY A 167 -5.81 -3.80 -6.57
CA GLY A 167 -7.04 -3.06 -6.26
C GLY A 167 -7.25 -2.89 -4.75
N TYR A 168 -7.05 -3.95 -3.98
CA TYR A 168 -7.13 -3.92 -2.52
C TYR A 168 -6.11 -2.96 -1.88
N ALA A 169 -4.85 -3.01 -2.34
CA ALA A 169 -3.80 -2.11 -1.87
C ALA A 169 -4.16 -0.64 -2.13
N ARG A 170 -4.75 -0.33 -3.29
CA ARG A 170 -5.23 1.04 -3.60
C ARG A 170 -6.37 1.47 -2.68
N THR A 171 -7.31 0.58 -2.36
CA THR A 171 -8.43 0.93 -1.46
C THR A 171 -8.01 1.12 -0.02
N LYS A 172 -6.88 0.54 0.40
CA LYS A 172 -6.32 0.70 1.75
C LYS A 172 -5.44 1.93 1.93
N ARG A 173 -5.11 2.65 0.86
CA ARG A 173 -4.26 3.83 0.96
C ARG A 173 -5.08 4.96 1.58
N GLU A 174 -4.72 5.35 2.80
CA GLU A 174 -5.37 6.43 3.55
C GLU A 174 -5.28 7.76 2.78
N HIS A 175 -4.09 8.06 2.25
CA HIS A 175 -3.81 9.26 1.46
C HIS A 175 -3.39 8.94 0.02
N PRO A 176 -4.31 9.00 -0.96
CA PRO A 176 -3.96 8.82 -2.38
C PRO A 176 -3.08 9.96 -2.92
N ILE A 177 -3.22 11.16 -2.37
CA ILE A 177 -2.37 12.32 -2.68
C ILE A 177 -1.35 12.44 -1.55
N ASP A 178 -0.12 12.00 -1.79
CA ASP A 178 0.95 11.97 -0.77
C ASP A 178 1.68 13.32 -0.68
N ASP A 179 0.91 14.39 -0.43
CA ASP A 179 1.41 15.75 -0.39
C ASP A 179 0.72 16.54 0.74
N PRO A 180 1.24 16.46 1.98
CA PRO A 180 0.68 17.19 3.11
C PRO A 180 0.78 18.72 2.92
N GLN A 181 1.73 19.21 2.11
CA GLN A 181 1.84 20.64 1.82
C GLN A 181 0.68 21.11 0.96
N LYS A 182 0.26 20.29 -0.02
CA LYS A 182 -0.94 20.58 -0.80
C LYS A 182 -2.19 20.65 0.09
N ALA A 183 -2.34 19.70 1.02
CA ALA A 183 -3.45 19.74 1.98
C ALA A 183 -3.38 21.00 2.84
N ALA A 184 -2.21 21.34 3.39
CA ALA A 184 -2.02 22.54 4.20
C ALA A 184 -2.36 23.83 3.43
N ASN A 185 -1.95 23.93 2.16
CA ASN A 185 -2.28 25.07 1.31
C ASN A 185 -3.79 25.16 1.02
N ALA A 186 -4.48 24.02 0.85
CA ALA A 186 -5.93 23.99 0.69
C ALA A 186 -6.66 24.47 1.95
N ALA A 187 -6.24 23.98 3.13
CA ALA A 187 -6.75 24.45 4.42
C ALA A 187 -6.54 25.96 4.61
N ARG A 188 -5.33 26.48 4.35
CA ARG A 188 -5.03 27.92 4.46
C ARG A 188 -5.94 28.79 3.58
N ARG A 189 -6.23 28.35 2.35
CA ARG A 189 -7.15 29.08 1.46
C ARG A 189 -8.57 29.10 2.02
N TYR A 190 -9.07 27.95 2.45
CA TYR A 190 -10.41 27.83 3.04
C TYR A 190 -10.55 28.65 4.32
N ASN A 191 -9.60 28.53 5.27
CA ASN A 191 -9.64 29.25 6.54
C ASN A 191 -9.65 30.77 6.32
N LYS A 192 -8.87 31.25 5.33
CA LYS A 192 -8.89 32.65 4.90
C LYS A 192 -10.25 33.09 4.34
N GLU A 193 -10.96 32.22 3.62
CA GLU A 193 -12.29 32.52 3.06
C GLU A 193 -13.37 32.61 4.15
N ILE A 194 -13.29 31.78 5.20
CA ILE A 194 -14.22 31.82 6.33
C ILE A 194 -13.87 32.88 7.39
N GLY A 195 -12.77 33.62 7.19
CA GLY A 195 -12.37 34.74 8.05
C GLY A 195 -11.51 34.35 9.25
N GLU A 196 -11.02 33.12 9.32
CA GLU A 196 -9.90 32.80 10.21
C GLU A 196 -8.62 33.39 9.62
N GLN A 197 -8.09 34.40 10.30
CA GLN A 197 -6.75 34.88 10.00
C GLN A 197 -5.75 33.80 10.41
N PRO A 198 -4.75 33.46 9.57
CA PRO A 198 -3.65 32.63 10.02
C PRO A 198 -3.02 33.34 11.22
N GLU A 199 -2.74 32.62 12.31
CA GLU A 199 -1.77 33.10 13.27
C GLU A 199 -0.48 33.34 12.47
N ASP A 200 -0.08 34.61 12.36
CA ASP A 200 1.14 34.98 11.66
C ASP A 200 2.29 34.28 12.42
N ASP A 201 2.88 33.24 11.82
CA ASP A 201 4.14 32.60 12.29
C ASP A 201 5.34 33.58 12.21
N ASP A 202 5.09 34.86 11.90
CA ASP A 202 6.07 35.93 11.76
C ASP A 202 6.25 36.69 13.07
N GLU A 203 6.55 36.03 14.20
CA GLU A 203 7.17 36.71 15.34
C GLU A 203 7.94 35.72 16.24
N GLU A 204 9.25 35.97 16.41
CA GLU A 204 10.20 35.26 17.28
C GLU A 204 11.03 34.09 16.67
N GLU A 205 11.66 34.30 15.50
CA GLU A 205 13.07 33.88 15.40
C GLU A 205 13.89 34.73 16.36
N GLU A 206 13.92 34.34 17.65
CA GLU A 206 14.92 34.83 18.61
C GLU A 206 16.31 34.60 17.99
N GLU A 207 16.93 35.70 17.62
CA GLU A 207 18.26 35.82 17.07
C GLU A 207 19.27 35.18 18.04
N ARG A 208 19.51 33.86 17.90
CA ARG A 208 20.44 33.14 18.78
C ARG A 208 21.80 33.82 18.68
N PRO A 209 22.36 34.35 19.78
CA PRO A 209 23.60 35.09 19.72
C PRO A 209 24.71 34.16 19.23
N ARG A 210 25.27 34.51 18.06
CA ARG A 210 26.45 33.84 17.48
C ARG A 210 27.54 33.80 18.55
N ARG A 211 27.76 32.62 19.13
CA ARG A 211 28.82 32.34 20.10
C ARG A 211 30.17 32.66 19.43
N LYS A 212 30.75 33.81 19.78
CA LYS A 212 32.11 34.18 19.35
C LYS A 212 33.06 33.08 19.82
N ARG A 213 33.64 32.33 18.88
CA ARG A 213 34.81 31.48 19.13
C ARG A 213 35.92 32.38 19.67
N ARG A 214 36.24 32.25 20.96
CA ARG A 214 37.51 32.76 21.50
C ARG A 214 38.64 31.95 20.86
N ARG A 215 39.58 32.68 20.26
CA ARG A 215 40.91 32.18 19.85
C ARG A 215 41.72 31.80 21.07
#